data_AF-A0A1H4ZVH1-F1
#
_entry.id   AF-A0A1H4ZVH1-F1
#
_cell.length_a   1.000
_cell.length_b   1.000
_cell.length_c   1.000
_cell.angle_alpha   90.00
_cell.angle_beta   90.00
_cell.angle_gamma   90.00
#
_symmetry.space_group_name_H-M   'P 1'
#
loop_
_entity.id
_entity.type
_entity.pdbx_description
1 polymer ?
#
loop_
_entity_poly.entity_id
_entity_poly.type
_entity_poly.pdbx_seq_one_letter_code
_entity_poly.pdbx_strand_id
1 'polypeptide(L)'
;MEIQAEEAFEFLIQHLAKIPVNISRPALVATRYAHLYLPQVVEAFWRTRTPNVGTVDLTDTQFTVFYDAAWELARIGVLRPGRVAPRNQEMANDFGDLWSITAFGFRWLGKGSARPFIDMSRMSEVLAGFVPLFGAGFGQRAVEAVGTYRTANYLASCSMAGAAAESILLAAAIAKSGDEAKMLKMYEAAPGRTRVTGYVTGQATDSVKRQFEAALHILHYWRDDASHGQQTTITEVEAHSALSELLRLAQFASDRWSALTA
;
A
#
# COMPACT_ATOMS: atom_id res chain seq x y z
N MET A 1 1.94 25.58 7.87
CA MET A 1 1.30 24.33 8.29
C MET A 1 1.53 23.34 7.17
N GLU A 2 2.28 22.28 7.41
CA GLU A 2 2.62 21.29 6.39
C GLU A 2 1.42 20.34 6.21
N ILE A 3 0.96 20.15 4.96
CA ILE A 3 -0.05 19.12 4.64
C ILE A 3 0.70 17.79 4.47
N GLN A 4 0.16 16.74 5.08
CA GLN A 4 0.60 15.38 4.79
C GLN A 4 -0.05 14.90 3.48
N ALA A 5 0.70 14.18 2.63
CA ALA A 5 0.25 13.76 1.30
C ALA A 5 -1.06 12.94 1.35
N GLU A 6 -1.28 12.23 2.44
CA GLU A 6 -2.47 11.42 2.73
C GLU A 6 -3.73 12.28 2.80
N GLU A 7 -3.65 13.42 3.45
CA GLU A 7 -4.81 14.29 3.62
C GLU A 7 -5.24 14.90 2.28
N ALA A 8 -4.27 15.27 1.43
CA ALA A 8 -4.54 15.72 0.07
C ALA A 8 -5.18 14.61 -0.77
N PHE A 9 -4.67 13.37 -0.65
CA PHE A 9 -5.17 12.20 -1.36
C PHE A 9 -6.61 11.84 -0.94
N GLU A 10 -6.89 11.81 0.36
CA GLU A 10 -8.23 11.57 0.90
C GLU A 10 -9.22 12.65 0.47
N PHE A 11 -8.83 13.92 0.58
CA PHE A 11 -9.68 15.02 0.18
C PHE A 11 -10.02 14.94 -1.32
N LEU A 12 -9.04 14.60 -2.16
CA LEU A 12 -9.27 14.36 -3.59
C LEU A 12 -10.24 13.21 -3.82
N ILE A 13 -10.09 12.07 -3.15
CA ILE A 13 -11.03 10.95 -3.29
C ILE A 13 -12.45 11.37 -2.88
N GLN A 14 -12.60 12.04 -1.74
CA GLN A 14 -13.89 12.50 -1.25
C GLN A 14 -14.53 13.52 -2.21
N HIS A 15 -13.72 14.39 -2.80
CA HIS A 15 -14.16 15.35 -3.81
C HIS A 15 -14.62 14.62 -5.09
N LEU A 16 -13.78 13.71 -5.60
CA LEU A 16 -14.05 12.95 -6.81
C LEU A 16 -15.27 12.03 -6.68
N ALA A 17 -15.50 11.44 -5.51
CA ALA A 17 -16.64 10.57 -5.24
C ALA A 17 -18.00 11.30 -5.32
N LYS A 18 -18.00 12.64 -5.19
CA LYS A 18 -19.20 13.46 -5.33
C LYS A 18 -19.55 13.77 -6.79
N ILE A 19 -18.63 13.49 -7.72
CA ILE A 19 -18.83 13.79 -9.15
C ILE A 19 -19.72 12.69 -9.76
N PRO A 20 -20.89 13.05 -10.32
CA PRO A 20 -21.76 12.07 -10.95
C PRO A 20 -21.15 11.53 -12.24
N VAL A 21 -21.42 10.25 -12.55
CA VAL A 21 -21.00 9.61 -13.81
C VAL A 21 -21.48 10.39 -15.04
N ASN A 22 -22.71 10.93 -14.96
CA ASN A 22 -23.33 11.72 -16.02
C ASN A 22 -23.28 13.22 -15.67
N ILE A 23 -22.07 13.78 -15.64
CA ILE A 23 -21.89 15.21 -15.40
C ILE A 23 -22.51 16.05 -16.53
N SER A 24 -23.24 17.10 -16.16
CA SER A 24 -23.90 17.97 -17.12
C SER A 24 -22.90 18.85 -17.86
N ARG A 25 -23.23 19.28 -19.09
CA ARG A 25 -22.37 20.18 -19.87
C ARG A 25 -22.09 21.51 -19.13
N PRO A 26 -23.06 22.17 -18.46
CA PRO A 26 -22.77 23.36 -17.66
C PRO A 26 -21.78 23.10 -16.51
N ALA A 27 -21.91 21.96 -15.83
CA ALA A 27 -20.99 21.57 -14.76
C ALA A 27 -19.57 21.34 -15.30
N LEU A 28 -19.44 20.70 -16.46
CA LEU A 28 -18.15 20.55 -17.15
C LEU A 28 -17.55 21.91 -17.54
N VAL A 29 -18.34 22.87 -18.01
CA VAL A 29 -17.82 24.20 -18.35
C VAL A 29 -17.19 24.88 -17.12
N ALA A 30 -17.80 24.73 -15.93
CA ALA A 30 -17.27 25.29 -14.69
C ALA A 30 -15.90 24.73 -14.29
N THR A 31 -15.61 23.49 -14.71
CA THR A 31 -14.34 22.77 -14.48
C THR A 31 -13.47 22.70 -15.74
N ARG A 32 -13.63 23.65 -16.67
CA ARG A 32 -12.84 23.73 -17.92
C ARG A 32 -12.88 22.44 -18.76
N TYR A 33 -14.04 21.81 -18.81
CA TYR A 33 -14.34 20.53 -19.47
C TYR A 33 -13.66 19.30 -18.87
N ALA A 34 -13.13 19.37 -17.65
CA ALA A 34 -12.57 18.24 -16.91
C ALA A 34 -13.53 17.73 -15.83
N HIS A 35 -13.33 16.52 -15.32
CA HIS A 35 -14.04 16.10 -14.10
C HIS A 35 -13.44 16.81 -12.87
N LEU A 36 -12.13 17.02 -12.88
CA LEU A 36 -11.37 17.64 -11.82
C LEU A 36 -10.48 18.75 -12.41
N TYR A 37 -10.60 19.96 -11.87
CA TYR A 37 -9.67 21.05 -12.09
C TYR A 37 -8.94 21.31 -10.77
N LEU A 38 -7.68 20.89 -10.69
CA LEU A 38 -6.95 20.74 -9.43
C LEU A 38 -6.85 22.05 -8.63
N PRO A 39 -6.57 23.23 -9.24
CA PRO A 39 -6.46 24.48 -8.49
C PRO A 39 -7.71 24.84 -7.68
N GLN A 40 -8.91 24.58 -8.20
CA GLN A 40 -10.16 24.83 -7.47
C GLN A 40 -10.29 23.91 -6.25
N VAL A 41 -9.81 22.68 -6.34
CA VAL A 41 -9.89 21.71 -5.24
C VAL A 41 -8.87 22.03 -4.15
N VAL A 42 -7.65 22.40 -4.54
CA VAL A 42 -6.63 22.87 -3.60
C VAL A 42 -7.10 24.10 -2.85
N GLU A 43 -7.65 25.08 -3.56
CA GLU A 43 -8.23 26.29 -2.96
C GLU A 43 -9.38 25.95 -2.00
N ALA A 44 -10.31 25.08 -2.41
CA ALA A 44 -11.41 24.64 -1.58
C ALA A 44 -10.93 23.94 -0.29
N PHE A 45 -9.89 23.11 -0.36
CA PHE A 45 -9.28 22.49 0.81
C PHE A 45 -8.76 23.55 1.78
N TRP A 46 -7.93 24.48 1.30
CA TRP A 46 -7.29 25.46 2.17
C TRP A 46 -8.27 26.47 2.75
N ARG A 47 -9.37 26.80 2.06
CA ARG A 47 -10.45 27.62 2.62
C ARG A 47 -11.12 27.01 3.84
N THR A 48 -11.10 25.69 4.01
CA THR A 48 -11.60 25.04 5.24
C THR A 48 -10.74 25.33 6.46
N ARG A 49 -9.47 25.71 6.25
CA ARG A 49 -8.45 25.94 7.30
C ARG A 49 -8.15 27.42 7.52
N THR A 50 -8.08 28.17 6.42
CA THR A 50 -7.82 29.59 6.40
C THR A 50 -8.94 30.27 5.61
N PRO A 51 -9.96 30.81 6.29
CA PRO A 51 -11.02 31.56 5.63
C PRO A 51 -10.43 32.72 4.82
N ASN A 52 -10.92 32.92 3.59
CA ASN A 52 -10.48 33.94 2.62
C ASN A 52 -9.14 33.69 1.90
N VAL A 53 -8.54 32.50 1.99
CA VAL A 53 -7.39 32.15 1.14
C VAL A 53 -7.84 31.95 -0.32
N GLY A 54 -7.15 32.60 -1.25
CA GLY A 54 -7.30 32.42 -2.70
C GLY A 54 -6.17 31.60 -3.29
N THR A 55 -6.34 31.12 -4.53
CA THR A 55 -5.31 30.36 -5.27
C THR A 55 -3.97 31.08 -5.36
N VAL A 56 -3.98 32.42 -5.44
CA VAL A 56 -2.78 33.26 -5.54
C VAL A 56 -1.99 33.36 -4.23
N ASP A 57 -2.62 33.02 -3.10
CA ASP A 57 -2.02 33.09 -1.77
C ASP A 57 -1.35 31.76 -1.36
N LEU A 58 -1.51 30.71 -2.19
CA LEU A 58 -0.99 29.38 -1.93
C LEU A 58 0.40 29.19 -2.55
N THR A 59 1.27 28.51 -1.83
CA THR A 59 2.65 28.20 -2.27
C THR A 59 2.69 26.94 -3.13
N ASP A 60 3.73 26.80 -3.95
CA ASP A 60 3.95 25.61 -4.79
C ASP A 60 3.89 24.32 -3.98
N THR A 61 4.51 24.27 -2.79
CA THR A 61 4.47 23.09 -1.90
C THR A 61 3.04 22.68 -1.53
N GLN A 62 2.14 23.65 -1.33
CA GLN A 62 0.74 23.39 -1.02
C GLN A 62 -0.03 22.83 -2.22
N PHE A 63 0.42 23.11 -3.44
CA PHE A 63 -0.09 22.49 -4.66
C PHE A 63 0.52 21.11 -4.89
N THR A 64 1.84 20.97 -4.77
CA THR A 64 2.60 19.76 -5.10
C THR A 64 1.98 18.50 -4.50
N VAL A 65 1.63 18.54 -3.21
CA VAL A 65 1.01 17.39 -2.52
C VAL A 65 -0.30 16.92 -3.17
N PHE A 66 -1.10 17.83 -3.75
CA PHE A 66 -2.31 17.47 -4.48
C PHE A 66 -2.02 16.99 -5.90
N TYR A 67 -1.01 17.53 -6.58
CA TYR A 67 -0.60 17.05 -7.90
C TYR A 67 -0.02 15.62 -7.79
N ASP A 68 0.80 15.35 -6.79
CA ASP A 68 1.33 14.01 -6.53
C ASP A 68 0.21 13.02 -6.22
N ALA A 69 -0.77 13.44 -5.41
CA ALA A 69 -1.95 12.63 -5.14
C ALA A 69 -2.80 12.37 -6.41
N ALA A 70 -2.97 13.36 -7.28
CA ALA A 70 -3.66 13.18 -8.56
C ALA A 70 -2.91 12.21 -9.49
N TRP A 71 -1.57 12.30 -9.53
CA TRP A 71 -0.73 11.35 -10.27
C TRP A 71 -0.79 9.95 -9.70
N GLU A 72 -0.85 9.79 -8.38
CA GLU A 72 -1.06 8.49 -7.75
C GLU A 72 -2.42 7.89 -8.12
N LEU A 73 -3.49 8.71 -8.13
CA LEU A 73 -4.81 8.29 -8.63
C LEU A 73 -4.78 7.92 -10.12
N ALA A 74 -3.95 8.59 -10.91
CA ALA A 74 -3.75 8.24 -12.32
C ALA A 74 -2.98 6.93 -12.49
N ARG A 75 -1.95 6.70 -11.68
CA ARG A 75 -1.15 5.46 -11.67
C ARG A 75 -1.99 4.23 -11.37
N ILE A 76 -2.98 4.33 -10.47
CA ILE A 76 -3.92 3.25 -10.19
C ILE A 76 -5.11 3.20 -11.18
N GLY A 77 -5.11 4.06 -12.20
CA GLY A 77 -6.11 4.08 -13.27
C GLY A 77 -7.42 4.78 -12.93
N VAL A 78 -7.54 5.45 -11.77
CA VAL A 78 -8.75 6.20 -11.38
C VAL A 78 -8.90 7.47 -12.22
N LEU A 79 -7.80 8.20 -12.38
CA LEU A 79 -7.73 9.42 -13.20
C LEU A 79 -6.98 9.20 -14.51
N ARG A 80 -7.21 10.09 -15.47
CA ARG A 80 -6.33 10.32 -16.61
C ARG A 80 -6.12 11.83 -16.79
N PRO A 81 -4.91 12.29 -17.16
CA PRO A 81 -4.68 13.70 -17.44
C PRO A 81 -5.55 14.18 -18.61
N GLY A 82 -6.05 15.41 -18.52
CA GLY A 82 -6.84 16.07 -19.56
C GLY A 82 -8.35 16.14 -19.28
N ARG A 83 -9.03 16.80 -20.22
CA ARG A 83 -10.48 17.02 -20.26
C ARG A 83 -11.25 15.71 -20.47
N VAL A 84 -12.56 15.79 -20.35
CA VAL A 84 -13.45 14.69 -20.69
C VAL A 84 -13.47 14.50 -22.21
N ALA A 85 -12.63 13.60 -22.69
CA ALA A 85 -12.59 13.15 -24.08
C ALA A 85 -12.98 11.66 -24.18
N PRO A 86 -14.27 11.31 -24.38
CA PRO A 86 -14.71 9.91 -24.46
C PRO A 86 -14.10 9.16 -25.64
N ARG A 87 -13.76 9.88 -26.73
CA ARG A 87 -13.13 9.34 -27.94
C ARG A 87 -11.62 9.55 -27.99
N ASN A 88 -11.02 10.01 -26.88
CA ASN A 88 -9.59 10.32 -26.79
C ASN A 88 -9.10 11.34 -27.85
N GLN A 89 -10.00 12.21 -28.32
CA GLN A 89 -9.70 13.28 -29.27
C GLN A 89 -9.49 14.60 -28.50
N GLU A 90 -8.38 14.69 -27.78
CA GLU A 90 -7.99 15.90 -27.06
C GLU A 90 -6.70 16.47 -27.65
N MET A 91 -6.56 17.79 -27.65
CA MET A 91 -5.32 18.45 -28.03
C MET A 91 -4.34 18.41 -26.85
N ALA A 92 -3.07 18.15 -27.15
CA ALA A 92 -1.99 17.92 -26.19
C ALA A 92 -1.53 19.18 -25.41
N ASN A 93 -2.35 20.23 -25.31
CA ASN A 93 -1.96 21.56 -24.84
C ASN A 93 -2.43 21.90 -23.41
N ASP A 94 -3.30 21.10 -22.80
CA ASP A 94 -3.88 21.39 -21.47
C ASP A 94 -3.52 20.35 -20.39
N PHE A 95 -2.29 19.86 -20.39
CA PHE A 95 -1.80 18.95 -19.34
C PHE A 95 -1.42 19.70 -18.06
N GLY A 96 -1.67 19.07 -16.90
CA GLY A 96 -1.28 19.58 -15.59
C GLY A 96 -2.48 19.69 -14.65
N ASP A 97 -3.34 20.68 -14.88
CA ASP A 97 -4.42 21.02 -13.93
C ASP A 97 -5.70 20.22 -14.15
N LEU A 98 -5.88 19.68 -15.35
CA LEU A 98 -7.12 19.05 -15.80
C LEU A 98 -7.00 17.54 -15.70
N TRP A 99 -8.04 16.93 -15.12
CA TRP A 99 -8.11 15.49 -14.93
C TRP A 99 -9.52 14.98 -15.23
N SER A 100 -9.60 13.81 -15.85
CA SER A 100 -10.85 13.11 -16.05
C SER A 100 -10.85 11.76 -15.36
N ILE A 101 -11.95 11.46 -14.66
CA ILE A 101 -12.20 10.15 -14.08
C ILE A 101 -12.40 9.12 -15.21
N THR A 102 -11.74 7.97 -15.10
CA THR A 102 -11.90 6.86 -16.05
C THR A 102 -13.16 6.04 -15.75
N ALA A 103 -13.57 5.16 -16.66
CA ALA A 103 -14.65 4.20 -16.36
C ALA A 103 -14.32 3.29 -15.17
N PHE A 104 -13.05 2.92 -14.99
CA PHE A 104 -12.56 2.23 -13.80
C PHE A 104 -12.70 3.13 -12.57
N GLY A 105 -12.26 4.39 -12.67
CA GLY A 105 -12.33 5.38 -11.59
C GLY A 105 -13.73 5.57 -11.05
N PHE A 106 -14.76 5.68 -11.89
CA PHE A 106 -16.15 5.79 -11.42
C PHE A 106 -16.60 4.57 -10.61
N ARG A 107 -16.28 3.35 -11.07
CA ARG A 107 -16.57 2.12 -10.31
C ARG A 107 -15.77 2.05 -9.01
N TRP A 108 -14.52 2.52 -9.06
CA TRP A 108 -13.61 2.53 -7.92
C TRP A 108 -14.09 3.52 -6.85
N LEU A 109 -14.48 4.73 -7.24
CA LEU A 109 -14.99 5.79 -6.36
C LEU A 109 -16.38 5.44 -5.78
N GLY A 110 -17.24 4.81 -6.58
CA GLY A 110 -18.59 4.40 -6.14
C GLY A 110 -18.61 3.33 -5.04
N LYS A 111 -17.48 2.66 -4.78
CA LYS A 111 -17.29 1.70 -3.68
C LYS A 111 -16.62 2.31 -2.44
N GLY A 112 -16.30 3.61 -2.46
CA GLY A 112 -15.40 4.26 -1.50
C GLY A 112 -15.89 4.28 -0.05
N SER A 113 -17.20 4.29 0.21
CA SER A 113 -17.76 4.29 1.57
C SER A 113 -17.61 2.96 2.31
N ALA A 114 -17.28 1.87 1.61
CA ALA A 114 -17.09 0.53 2.17
C ALA A 114 -15.62 0.13 2.33
N ARG A 115 -14.67 1.00 1.96
CA ARG A 115 -13.24 0.70 2.06
C ARG A 115 -12.71 1.18 3.40
N PRO A 116 -12.23 0.31 4.29
CA PRO A 116 -11.39 0.76 5.39
C PRO A 116 -10.13 1.38 4.78
N PHE A 117 -10.05 2.71 4.79
CA PHE A 117 -8.82 3.40 4.43
C PHE A 117 -7.82 3.14 5.56
N ILE A 118 -7.00 2.13 5.36
CA ILE A 118 -5.81 1.91 6.16
C ILE A 118 -4.69 2.47 5.31
N ASP A 119 -3.95 3.40 5.90
CA ASP A 119 -2.87 4.11 5.24
C ASP A 119 -1.74 3.13 4.89
N MET A 120 -1.93 2.51 3.74
CA MET A 120 -0.99 1.57 3.17
C MET A 120 0.26 2.29 2.66
N SER A 121 0.21 3.59 2.39
CA SER A 121 1.42 4.34 2.00
C SER A 121 2.39 4.40 3.17
N ARG A 122 1.91 4.75 4.38
CA ARG A 122 2.72 4.65 5.60
C ARG A 122 3.07 3.21 5.98
N MET A 123 2.23 2.23 5.65
CA MET A 123 2.58 0.82 5.87
C MET A 123 3.85 0.43 5.10
N SER A 124 4.00 0.85 3.84
CA SER A 124 5.23 0.63 3.06
C SER A 124 6.45 1.27 3.73
N GLU A 125 6.32 2.50 4.22
CA GLU A 125 7.42 3.23 4.89
C GLU A 125 7.80 2.60 6.23
N VAL A 126 6.81 2.25 7.04
CA VAL A 126 7.01 1.58 8.33
C VAL A 126 7.68 0.22 8.10
N LEU A 127 7.21 -0.56 7.12
CA LEU A 127 7.85 -1.82 6.76
C LEU A 127 9.27 -1.58 6.24
N ALA A 128 9.50 -0.56 5.41
CA ALA A 128 10.84 -0.21 4.93
C ALA A 128 11.82 0.11 6.08
N GLY A 129 11.33 0.61 7.21
CA GLY A 129 12.11 0.83 8.44
C GLY A 129 12.80 -0.43 8.99
N PHE A 130 12.28 -1.63 8.69
CA PHE A 130 12.89 -2.90 9.12
C PHE A 130 13.90 -3.49 8.13
N VAL A 131 14.07 -2.90 6.93
CA VAL A 131 15.03 -3.36 5.91
C VAL A 131 16.46 -3.49 6.43
N PRO A 132 17.00 -2.57 7.26
CA PRO A 132 18.34 -2.73 7.81
C PRO A 132 18.54 -4.02 8.62
N LEU A 133 17.46 -4.56 9.21
CA LEU A 133 17.50 -5.77 10.03
C LEU A 133 17.21 -7.04 9.23
N PHE A 134 16.25 -6.99 8.30
CA PHE A 134 15.77 -8.18 7.58
C PHE A 134 16.29 -8.31 6.14
N GLY A 135 17.01 -7.29 5.65
CA GLY A 135 17.66 -7.30 4.35
C GLY A 135 16.77 -6.86 3.19
N ALA A 136 17.39 -6.73 2.01
CA ALA A 136 16.75 -6.19 0.81
C ALA A 136 15.60 -7.07 0.28
N GLY A 137 15.71 -8.39 0.41
CA GLY A 137 14.66 -9.33 0.01
C GLY A 137 13.34 -9.13 0.78
N PHE A 138 13.44 -8.82 2.08
CA PHE A 138 12.28 -8.41 2.87
C PHE A 138 11.68 -7.12 2.33
N GLY A 139 12.52 -6.08 2.12
CA GLY A 139 12.06 -4.76 1.67
C GLY A 139 11.31 -4.81 0.34
N GLN A 140 11.84 -5.53 -0.64
CA GLN A 140 11.17 -5.72 -1.93
C GLN A 140 9.78 -6.34 -1.75
N ARG A 141 9.70 -7.48 -1.05
CA ARG A 141 8.46 -8.24 -0.90
C ARG A 141 7.43 -7.50 -0.06
N ALA A 142 7.86 -6.80 0.99
CA ALA A 142 6.98 -6.00 1.84
C ALA A 142 6.35 -4.84 1.06
N VAL A 143 7.14 -4.11 0.26
CA VAL A 143 6.64 -3.02 -0.60
C VAL A 143 5.72 -3.56 -1.69
N GLU A 144 6.06 -4.69 -2.32
CA GLU A 144 5.20 -5.35 -3.31
C GLU A 144 3.87 -5.83 -2.70
N ALA A 145 3.88 -6.35 -1.47
CA ALA A 145 2.67 -6.77 -0.75
C ALA A 145 1.70 -5.60 -0.54
N VAL A 146 2.23 -4.44 -0.17
CA VAL A 146 1.44 -3.23 0.01
C VAL A 146 0.97 -2.65 -1.33
N GLY A 147 1.84 -2.60 -2.33
CA GLY A 147 1.50 -2.09 -3.67
C GLY A 147 0.40 -2.91 -4.37
N THR A 148 0.44 -4.24 -4.23
CA THR A 148 -0.58 -5.13 -4.76
C THR A 148 -1.92 -4.99 -4.01
N TYR A 149 -1.90 -4.76 -2.69
CA TYR A 149 -3.11 -4.41 -1.94
C TYR A 149 -3.73 -3.10 -2.47
N ARG A 150 -2.92 -2.05 -2.62
CA ARG A 150 -3.37 -0.73 -3.11
C ARG A 150 -4.02 -0.78 -4.49
N THR A 151 -3.66 -1.77 -5.30
CA THR A 151 -4.19 -2.00 -6.65
C THR A 151 -5.29 -3.06 -6.70
N ALA A 152 -5.84 -3.45 -5.54
CA ALA A 152 -6.88 -4.47 -5.40
C ALA A 152 -6.49 -5.89 -5.90
N ASN A 153 -5.19 -6.18 -5.97
CA ASN A 153 -4.64 -7.50 -6.26
C ASN A 153 -4.42 -8.28 -4.96
N TYR A 154 -5.52 -8.55 -4.23
CA TYR A 154 -5.48 -9.07 -2.86
C TYR A 154 -4.77 -10.42 -2.71
N LEU A 155 -4.95 -11.32 -3.68
CA LEU A 155 -4.22 -12.59 -3.73
C LEU A 155 -2.70 -12.41 -3.78
N ALA A 156 -2.23 -11.50 -4.63
CA ALA A 156 -0.81 -11.19 -4.76
C ALA A 156 -0.28 -10.51 -3.48
N SER A 157 -1.09 -9.67 -2.84
CA SER A 157 -0.75 -9.05 -1.56
C SER A 157 -0.52 -10.08 -0.46
N CYS A 158 -1.43 -11.03 -0.28
CA CYS A 158 -1.28 -12.15 0.65
C CYS A 158 -0.01 -12.96 0.36
N SER A 159 0.23 -13.29 -0.91
CA SER A 159 1.41 -14.05 -1.34
C SER A 159 2.72 -13.33 -0.96
N MET A 160 2.80 -12.04 -1.25
CA MET A 160 3.98 -11.22 -0.99
C MET A 160 4.18 -10.96 0.50
N ALA A 161 3.10 -10.80 1.27
CA ALA A 161 3.18 -10.70 2.72
C ALA A 161 3.76 -11.98 3.35
N GLY A 162 3.32 -13.15 2.87
CA GLY A 162 3.91 -14.43 3.23
C GLY A 162 5.40 -14.49 2.89
N ALA A 163 5.79 -14.16 1.66
CA ALA A 163 7.19 -14.18 1.24
C ALA A 163 8.07 -13.16 2.03
N ALA A 164 7.52 -12.02 2.43
CA ALA A 164 8.20 -11.04 3.28
C ALA A 164 8.42 -11.62 4.70
N ALA A 165 7.42 -12.28 5.28
CA ALA A 165 7.56 -12.96 6.56
C ALA A 165 8.61 -14.09 6.54
N GLU A 166 8.82 -14.78 5.40
CA GLU A 166 9.89 -15.77 5.27
C GLU A 166 11.28 -15.12 5.27
N SER A 167 11.37 -13.90 4.76
CA SER A 167 12.60 -13.12 4.82
C SER A 167 12.98 -12.81 6.27
N ILE A 168 12.00 -12.52 7.13
CA ILE A 168 12.22 -12.31 8.58
C ILE A 168 12.75 -13.59 9.23
N LEU A 169 12.12 -14.75 8.95
CA LEU A 169 12.55 -16.04 9.47
C LEU A 169 14.00 -16.37 9.05
N LEU A 170 14.31 -16.20 7.76
CA LEU A 170 15.64 -16.46 7.22
C LEU A 170 16.67 -15.49 7.80
N ALA A 171 16.36 -14.19 7.88
CA ALA A 171 17.26 -13.21 8.47
C ALA A 171 17.62 -13.57 9.92
N ALA A 172 16.64 -13.95 10.74
CA ALA A 172 16.89 -14.40 12.12
C ALA A 172 17.76 -15.68 12.16
N ALA A 173 17.48 -16.65 11.28
CA ALA A 173 18.25 -17.89 11.21
C ALA A 173 19.71 -17.65 10.80
N ILE A 174 19.94 -16.80 9.80
CA ILE A 174 21.27 -16.43 9.30
C ILE A 174 22.04 -15.66 10.36
N ALA A 175 21.39 -14.69 11.02
CA ALA A 175 22.01 -13.95 12.12
C ALA A 175 22.39 -14.85 13.29
N LYS A 176 21.57 -15.87 13.61
CA LYS A 176 21.87 -16.86 14.65
C LYS A 176 23.01 -17.82 14.25
N SER A 177 23.03 -18.25 12.98
CA SER A 177 24.00 -19.25 12.52
C SER A 177 25.38 -18.67 12.17
N GLY A 178 25.41 -17.41 11.73
CA GLY A 178 26.57 -16.81 11.05
C GLY A 178 26.89 -17.43 9.68
N ASP A 179 26.03 -18.31 9.16
CA ASP A 179 26.24 -19.08 7.93
C ASP A 179 24.96 -19.08 7.07
N GLU A 180 24.95 -18.18 6.10
CA GLU A 180 23.84 -17.98 5.17
C GLU A 180 23.60 -19.19 4.27
N ALA A 181 24.66 -19.73 3.66
CA ALA A 181 24.57 -20.84 2.72
C ALA A 181 23.96 -22.08 3.38
N LYS A 182 24.34 -22.36 4.63
CA LYS A 182 23.76 -23.46 5.41
C LYS A 182 22.28 -23.25 5.70
N MET A 183 21.86 -22.03 6.06
CA MET A 183 20.45 -21.75 6.37
C MET A 183 19.57 -21.82 5.13
N LEU A 184 20.02 -21.28 3.99
CA LEU A 184 19.31 -21.38 2.73
C LEU A 184 19.17 -22.84 2.27
N LYS A 185 20.26 -23.62 2.33
CA LYS A 185 20.22 -25.05 2.01
C LYS A 185 19.27 -25.84 2.93
N MET A 186 19.20 -25.48 4.22
CA MET A 186 18.26 -26.10 5.16
C MET A 186 16.81 -25.74 4.81
N TYR A 187 16.57 -24.49 4.44
CA TYR A 187 15.25 -23.96 4.10
C TYR A 187 14.69 -24.57 2.80
N GLU A 188 15.54 -24.80 1.80
CA GLU A 188 15.16 -25.39 0.51
C GLU A 188 14.81 -26.88 0.59
N ALA A 189 15.33 -27.60 1.59
CA ALA A 189 15.02 -29.02 1.79
C ALA A 189 13.57 -29.20 2.30
N ALA A 190 12.97 -30.38 2.16
CA ALA A 190 11.68 -30.70 2.81
C ALA A 190 11.90 -31.40 4.16
N PRO A 191 11.30 -30.98 5.31
CA PRO A 191 10.44 -29.82 5.57
C PRO A 191 11.20 -28.58 6.10
N GLY A 192 11.80 -27.80 5.21
CA GLY A 192 12.82 -26.80 5.54
C GLY A 192 12.33 -25.64 6.38
N ARG A 193 11.14 -25.09 6.08
CA ARG A 193 10.50 -24.03 6.91
C ARG A 193 10.44 -24.45 8.38
N THR A 194 9.87 -25.62 8.67
CA THR A 194 9.74 -26.15 10.04
C THR A 194 11.10 -26.34 10.70
N ARG A 195 12.10 -26.84 9.96
CA ARG A 195 13.46 -27.02 10.49
C ARG A 195 14.11 -25.68 10.86
N VAL A 196 13.99 -24.68 9.98
CA VAL A 196 14.55 -23.33 10.21
C VAL A 196 13.83 -22.63 11.37
N THR A 197 12.50 -22.74 11.46
CA THR A 197 11.74 -22.23 12.62
C THR A 197 12.20 -22.88 13.92
N GLY A 198 12.37 -24.21 13.93
CA GLY A 198 12.91 -24.93 15.09
C GLY A 198 14.34 -24.52 15.44
N TYR A 199 15.18 -24.22 14.44
CA TYR A 199 16.54 -23.74 14.65
C TYR A 199 16.55 -22.35 15.31
N VAL A 200 15.74 -21.41 14.81
CA VAL A 200 15.64 -20.05 15.38
C VAL A 200 15.12 -20.09 16.82
N THR A 201 14.07 -20.87 17.07
CA THR A 201 13.36 -20.89 18.35
C THR A 201 13.93 -21.88 19.37
N GLY A 202 14.85 -22.77 18.98
CA GLY A 202 15.29 -23.90 19.81
C GLY A 202 15.96 -23.52 21.14
N GLN A 203 16.51 -22.31 21.24
CA GLN A 203 17.11 -21.76 22.47
C GLN A 203 16.32 -20.59 23.05
N ALA A 204 15.23 -20.19 22.41
CA ALA A 204 14.36 -19.14 22.92
C ALA A 204 13.50 -19.69 24.08
N THR A 205 13.04 -18.80 24.95
CA THR A 205 12.07 -19.18 26.00
C THR A 205 10.77 -19.70 25.38
N ASP A 206 10.05 -20.57 26.09
CA ASP A 206 8.76 -21.12 25.63
C ASP A 206 7.73 -20.04 25.28
N SER A 207 7.80 -18.87 25.92
CA SER A 207 6.94 -17.74 25.60
C SER A 207 7.31 -17.11 24.25
N VAL A 208 8.60 -16.86 24.01
CA VAL A 208 9.09 -16.28 22.75
C VAL A 208 8.86 -17.24 21.60
N LYS A 209 9.17 -18.53 21.79
CA LYS A 209 8.91 -19.58 20.81
C LYS A 209 7.45 -19.61 20.37
N ARG A 210 6.52 -19.72 21.33
CA ARG A 210 5.07 -19.76 21.03
C ARG A 210 4.58 -18.52 20.31
N GLN A 211 5.02 -17.33 20.74
CA GLN A 211 4.63 -16.08 20.09
C GLN A 211 5.18 -15.97 18.67
N PHE A 212 6.43 -16.38 18.46
CA PHE A 212 7.06 -16.36 17.13
C PHE A 212 6.40 -17.37 16.18
N GLU A 213 6.18 -18.61 16.62
CA GLU A 213 5.50 -19.64 15.84
C GLU A 213 4.06 -19.23 15.49
N ALA A 214 3.34 -18.60 16.44
CA ALA A 214 2.01 -18.05 16.18
C ALA A 214 2.05 -16.89 15.17
N ALA A 215 3.02 -15.98 15.28
CA ALA A 215 3.17 -14.88 14.34
C ALA A 215 3.57 -15.36 12.93
N LEU A 216 4.32 -16.45 12.82
CA LEU A 216 4.65 -17.11 11.56
C LEU A 216 3.49 -17.89 10.94
N HIS A 217 2.33 -18.00 11.61
CA HIS A 217 1.16 -18.65 11.03
C HIS A 217 0.69 -17.95 9.73
N ILE A 218 0.98 -16.65 9.58
CA ILE A 218 0.84 -15.89 8.34
C ILE A 218 1.47 -16.61 7.12
N LEU A 219 2.59 -17.32 7.32
CA LEU A 219 3.29 -18.08 6.28
C LEU A 219 2.51 -19.30 5.81
N HIS A 220 1.84 -19.97 6.73
CA HIS A 220 1.07 -21.16 6.42
C HIS A 220 -0.22 -20.80 5.73
N TYR A 221 -0.92 -19.79 6.24
CA TYR A 221 -2.23 -19.47 5.74
C TYR A 221 -2.16 -18.77 4.38
N TRP A 222 -1.42 -17.66 4.27
CA TRP A 222 -1.52 -16.83 3.07
C TRP A 222 -0.66 -17.29 1.91
N ARG A 223 0.53 -17.84 2.17
CA ARG A 223 1.38 -18.33 1.08
C ARG A 223 0.81 -19.61 0.49
N ASP A 224 0.43 -20.56 1.34
CA ASP A 224 0.02 -21.88 0.85
C ASP A 224 -1.36 -21.75 0.14
N ASP A 225 -2.38 -21.11 0.74
CA ASP A 225 -3.68 -20.90 0.06
C ASP A 225 -3.56 -20.08 -1.22
N ALA A 226 -2.69 -19.06 -1.26
CA ALA A 226 -2.54 -18.23 -2.45
C ALA A 226 -1.77 -18.92 -3.59
N SER A 227 -0.97 -19.96 -3.29
CA SER A 227 -0.05 -20.59 -4.25
C SER A 227 -0.60 -21.90 -4.85
N HIS A 228 -1.73 -22.42 -4.37
CA HIS A 228 -2.22 -23.75 -4.75
C HIS A 228 -3.01 -23.82 -6.07
N GLY A 229 -3.06 -22.74 -6.86
CA GLY A 229 -3.68 -22.73 -8.19
C GLY A 229 -5.20 -22.95 -8.21
N GLN A 230 -5.81 -23.08 -7.03
CA GLN A 230 -7.26 -23.13 -6.85
C GLN A 230 -7.83 -21.71 -6.86
N GLN A 231 -9.11 -21.59 -7.20
CA GLN A 231 -9.82 -20.32 -7.06
C GLN A 231 -9.90 -19.97 -5.57
N THR A 232 -9.29 -18.85 -5.18
CA THR A 232 -9.26 -18.42 -3.77
C THR A 232 -10.49 -17.58 -3.43
N THR A 233 -10.89 -17.60 -2.16
CA THR A 233 -11.90 -16.69 -1.60
C THR A 233 -11.26 -15.44 -0.96
N ILE A 234 -9.98 -15.18 -1.22
CA ILE A 234 -9.25 -14.03 -0.65
C ILE A 234 -9.87 -12.73 -1.16
N THR A 235 -10.29 -11.88 -0.22
CA THR A 235 -10.82 -10.55 -0.46
C THR A 235 -9.90 -9.50 0.16
N GLU A 236 -10.36 -8.25 0.17
CA GLU A 236 -9.68 -7.14 0.83
C GLU A 236 -9.43 -7.38 2.31
N VAL A 237 -10.36 -8.05 3.01
CA VAL A 237 -10.27 -8.28 4.46
C VAL A 237 -9.10 -9.21 4.79
N GLU A 238 -8.95 -10.27 4.01
CA GLU A 238 -7.86 -11.23 4.13
C GLU A 238 -6.50 -10.55 3.86
N ALA A 239 -6.38 -9.80 2.76
CA ALA A 239 -5.13 -9.12 2.42
C ALA A 239 -4.77 -8.02 3.42
N HIS A 240 -5.76 -7.32 3.98
CA HIS A 240 -5.53 -6.37 5.06
C HIS A 240 -4.98 -7.06 6.32
N SER A 241 -5.58 -8.20 6.67
CA SER A 241 -5.15 -8.99 7.82
C SER A 241 -3.72 -9.50 7.64
N ALA A 242 -3.37 -9.98 6.44
CA ALA A 242 -2.00 -10.41 6.11
C ALA A 242 -0.98 -9.28 6.31
N LEU A 243 -1.26 -8.07 5.82
CA LEU A 243 -0.34 -6.93 6.00
C LEU A 243 -0.20 -6.49 7.46
N SER A 244 -1.31 -6.51 8.21
CA SER A 244 -1.29 -6.23 9.65
C SER A 244 -0.49 -7.27 10.44
N GLU A 245 -0.62 -8.55 10.09
CA GLU A 245 0.16 -9.64 10.69
C GLU A 245 1.64 -9.55 10.35
N LEU A 246 1.98 -9.18 9.11
CA LEU A 246 3.37 -8.97 8.69
C LEU A 246 4.03 -7.87 9.52
N LEU A 247 3.34 -6.73 9.71
CA LEU A 247 3.85 -5.64 10.54
C LEU A 247 4.07 -6.10 12.00
N ARG A 248 3.11 -6.82 12.57
CA ARG A 248 3.24 -7.36 13.94
C ARG A 248 4.41 -8.33 14.07
N LEU A 249 4.62 -9.20 13.07
CA LEU A 249 5.76 -10.11 13.04
C LEU A 249 7.09 -9.35 12.92
N ALA A 250 7.16 -8.34 12.05
CA ALA A 250 8.33 -7.49 11.87
C ALA A 250 8.71 -6.77 13.18
N GLN A 251 7.73 -6.16 13.84
CA GLN A 251 7.93 -5.51 15.14
C GLN A 251 8.38 -6.52 16.20
N PHE A 252 7.68 -7.65 16.33
CA PHE A 252 8.02 -8.68 17.31
C PHE A 252 9.45 -9.20 17.11
N ALA A 253 9.83 -9.53 15.88
CA ALA A 253 11.15 -10.06 15.56
C ALA A 253 12.25 -9.02 15.83
N SER A 254 11.97 -7.74 15.54
CA SER A 254 12.87 -6.64 15.87
C SER A 254 13.05 -6.48 17.38
N ASP A 255 11.97 -6.44 18.15
CA ASP A 255 11.99 -6.27 19.61
C ASP A 255 12.66 -7.45 20.33
N ARG A 256 12.57 -8.65 19.76
CA ARG A 256 13.10 -9.89 20.33
C ARG A 256 14.34 -10.40 19.60
N TRP A 257 14.98 -9.56 18.79
CA TRP A 257 16.07 -9.98 17.91
C TRP A 257 17.16 -10.74 18.66
N SER A 258 17.70 -10.17 19.74
CA SER A 258 18.75 -10.82 20.54
C SER A 258 18.32 -12.17 21.12
N ALA A 259 17.03 -12.36 21.47
CA ALA A 259 16.55 -13.63 21.98
C ALA A 259 16.37 -14.69 20.88
N LEU A 260 16.08 -14.26 19.65
CA LEU A 260 15.96 -15.14 18.48
C LEU A 260 17.34 -15.52 17.93
N THR A 261 18.31 -14.62 18.01
CA THR A 261 19.65 -14.77 17.40
C THR A 261 20.77 -15.10 18.38
N ALA A 262 20.49 -15.20 19.68
CA ALA A 262 21.44 -15.70 20.68
C ALA A 262 21.85 -17.15 20.44
#